data_AF-A0A250XDK2-F1
#
_entry.id   AF-A0A250XDK2-F1
#
_cell.length_a   1.000
_cell.length_b   1.000
_cell.length_c   1.000
_cell.angle_alpha   90.00
_cell.angle_beta   90.00
_cell.angle_gamma   90.00
#
_symmetry.space_group_name_H-M   'P 1'
#
loop_
_entity.id
_entity.type
_entity.pdbx_description
1 polymer ?
#
loop_
_entity_poly.entity_id
_entity_poly.type
_entity_poly.pdbx_seq_one_letter_code
_entity_poly.pdbx_strand_id
1 'polypeptide(L)'
;MKEIVETAVVTCSQMQVQQDIILDFLFEWKVIPAESLVALIQQYIAAQSKPAMMIPRFFVVVSTASDALLMLTALEAGVDGVVLRTPSGSQVLNLVERMQHRQQQITQRGQQEGNGADTGMLLLTPVIVTKVVPLGSGHRVCVDLSSLMQPGEGLLVGSFSRGMFLVQSESEESEFINSRPFRVNAGPVHMYVHMPGGRTAYLSELKSGDEVMVVNSQGLQRPGLVGRVKVEARPLVLVEARGSDGQIYSLQLQNAETVKLIGPAVVGGSLGCHDALVSRMSPSSRDGEQATPGMSTIKEQSNNESVCSAAALLNSACWQAISVSELKEGDVVYTYLQEGARHTGLSISEFIIER
;
A
#
# COMPACT_ATOMS: atom_id res chain seq x y z
N MET A 1 -18.09 15.48 -34.34
CA MET A 1 -17.52 14.43 -33.46
C MET A 1 -18.26 13.11 -33.66
N LYS A 2 -19.58 13.05 -33.42
CA LYS A 2 -20.44 11.92 -33.82
C LYS A 2 -20.22 11.53 -35.28
N GLU A 3 -20.14 12.53 -36.16
CA GLU A 3 -19.87 12.39 -37.60
C GLU A 3 -18.47 11.83 -37.93
N ILE A 4 -17.44 12.06 -37.10
CA ILE A 4 -16.08 11.54 -37.32
C ILE A 4 -16.01 10.06 -36.94
N VAL A 5 -16.61 9.71 -35.80
CA VAL A 5 -16.75 8.32 -35.35
C VAL A 5 -17.64 7.56 -36.32
N GLU A 6 -18.77 8.13 -36.72
CA GLU A 6 -19.66 7.56 -37.74
C GLU A 6 -18.95 7.40 -39.09
N THR A 7 -18.15 8.38 -39.55
CA THR A 7 -17.40 8.26 -40.81
C THR A 7 -16.33 7.16 -40.74
N ALA A 8 -15.55 7.10 -39.65
CA ALA A 8 -14.56 6.03 -39.45
C ALA A 8 -15.23 4.64 -39.40
N VAL A 9 -16.40 4.55 -38.75
CA VAL A 9 -17.19 3.33 -38.64
C VAL A 9 -17.86 2.93 -39.97
N VAL A 10 -18.41 3.89 -40.72
CA VAL A 10 -19.09 3.67 -42.02
C VAL A 10 -18.11 3.20 -43.09
N THR A 11 -16.88 3.70 -43.08
CA THR A 11 -15.84 3.25 -44.01
C THR A 11 -15.42 1.79 -43.73
N CYS A 12 -15.52 1.32 -42.48
CA CYS A 12 -15.15 -0.04 -42.08
C CYS A 12 -16.28 -1.07 -42.21
N SER A 13 -17.55 -0.69 -42.08
CA SER A 13 -18.70 -1.62 -42.09
C SER A 13 -18.93 -2.33 -43.43
N GLN A 14 -18.28 -1.87 -44.52
CA GLN A 14 -18.34 -2.49 -45.85
C GLN A 14 -17.42 -3.73 -46.00
N MET A 15 -16.63 -4.10 -44.99
CA MET A 15 -15.71 -5.25 -45.03
C MET A 15 -15.99 -6.25 -43.89
N GLN A 16 -16.41 -7.49 -44.22
CA GLN A 16 -16.75 -8.54 -43.25
C GLN A 16 -15.51 -9.21 -42.61
N VAL A 17 -14.77 -8.49 -41.77
CA VAL A 17 -13.71 -9.08 -40.90
C VAL A 17 -13.75 -8.39 -39.54
N GLN A 18 -13.36 -9.08 -38.46
CA GLN A 18 -13.12 -8.47 -37.15
C GLN A 18 -12.01 -7.42 -37.29
N GLN A 19 -12.36 -6.13 -37.21
CA GLN A 19 -11.42 -5.04 -37.48
C GLN A 19 -11.26 -4.13 -36.25
N ASP A 20 -10.02 -3.96 -35.84
CA ASP A 20 -9.60 -2.93 -34.89
C ASP A 20 -9.71 -1.55 -35.54
N ILE A 21 -10.28 -0.59 -34.83
CA ILE A 21 -10.48 0.79 -35.29
C ILE A 21 -9.33 1.65 -34.75
N ILE A 22 -8.54 2.26 -35.64
CA ILE A 22 -7.49 3.22 -35.27
C ILE A 22 -8.02 4.63 -35.50
N LEU A 23 -8.09 5.42 -34.43
CA LEU A 23 -8.47 6.82 -34.46
C LEU A 23 -7.21 7.68 -34.52
N ASP A 24 -6.94 8.25 -35.69
CA ASP A 24 -5.82 9.17 -35.94
C ASP A 24 -6.34 10.59 -36.14
N PHE A 25 -6.12 11.44 -35.14
CA PHE A 25 -6.49 12.85 -35.22
C PHE A 25 -5.32 13.62 -35.84
N LEU A 26 -5.41 13.91 -37.13
CA LEU A 26 -4.37 14.63 -37.90
C LEU A 26 -4.19 16.11 -37.49
N PHE A 27 -5.00 16.62 -36.57
CA PHE A 27 -4.91 17.98 -36.01
C PHE A 27 -4.66 17.93 -34.51
N GLU A 28 -3.99 18.95 -33.94
CA GLU A 28 -3.63 18.99 -32.52
C GLU A 28 -4.85 18.64 -31.63
N TRP A 29 -4.73 17.54 -30.90
CA TRP A 29 -5.67 16.96 -29.93
C TRP A 29 -6.16 17.92 -28.82
N LYS A 30 -5.66 19.17 -28.78
CA LYS A 30 -5.91 20.18 -27.75
C LYS A 30 -7.38 20.59 -27.55
N VAL A 31 -8.30 20.15 -28.40
CA VAL A 31 -9.71 20.60 -28.35
C VAL A 31 -10.66 19.53 -27.80
N ILE A 32 -10.26 18.26 -27.68
CA ILE A 32 -11.16 17.17 -27.24
C ILE A 32 -10.57 16.45 -26.02
N PRO A 33 -11.19 16.57 -24.83
CA PRO A 33 -10.79 15.78 -23.66
C PRO A 33 -10.93 14.28 -23.94
N ALA A 34 -9.98 13.46 -23.48
CA ALA A 34 -10.00 12.01 -23.71
C ALA A 34 -11.25 11.33 -23.14
N GLU A 35 -11.82 11.89 -22.08
CA GLU A 35 -13.07 11.43 -21.47
C GLU A 35 -14.23 11.51 -22.47
N SER A 36 -14.28 12.55 -23.28
CA SER A 36 -15.33 12.70 -24.30
C SER A 36 -15.20 11.63 -25.39
N LEU A 37 -13.96 11.28 -25.74
CA LEU A 37 -13.69 10.23 -26.72
C LEU A 37 -14.06 8.84 -26.19
N VAL A 38 -13.62 8.50 -24.98
CA VAL A 38 -13.94 7.23 -24.33
C VAL A 38 -15.45 7.09 -24.12
N ALA A 39 -16.14 8.14 -23.67
CA ALA A 39 -17.60 8.11 -23.52
C ALA A 39 -18.33 7.84 -24.84
N LEU A 40 -17.88 8.42 -25.95
CA LEU A 40 -18.46 8.16 -27.27
C LEU A 40 -18.21 6.73 -27.75
N ILE A 41 -17.01 6.19 -27.52
CA ILE A 41 -16.68 4.79 -27.84
C ILE A 41 -17.59 3.85 -27.04
N GLN A 42 -17.73 4.08 -25.73
CA GLN A 42 -18.60 3.29 -24.86
C GLN A 42 -20.06 3.35 -25.28
N GLN A 43 -20.58 4.54 -25.62
CA GLN A 43 -21.95 4.71 -26.13
C GLN A 43 -22.15 3.95 -27.46
N TYR A 44 -21.17 4.02 -28.36
CA TYR A 44 -21.22 3.28 -29.62
C TYR A 44 -21.23 1.76 -29.39
N ILE A 45 -20.40 1.25 -28.48
CA ILE A 45 -20.37 -0.17 -28.11
C ILE A 45 -21.71 -0.58 -27.49
N ALA A 46 -22.23 0.19 -26.55
CA ALA A 46 -23.51 -0.07 -25.88
C ALA A 46 -24.70 -0.05 -26.84
N ALA A 47 -24.63 0.73 -27.92
CA ALA A 47 -25.67 0.78 -28.95
C ALA A 47 -25.64 -0.41 -29.92
N GLN A 48 -24.62 -1.28 -29.86
CA GLN A 48 -24.51 -2.43 -30.75
C GLN A 48 -25.05 -3.71 -30.10
N SER A 49 -26.05 -4.32 -30.73
CA SER A 49 -26.53 -5.68 -30.42
C SER A 49 -25.63 -6.76 -31.01
N LYS A 50 -24.30 -6.66 -30.82
CA LYS A 50 -23.33 -7.65 -31.32
C LYS A 50 -22.84 -8.55 -30.18
N PRO A 51 -22.56 -9.83 -30.45
CA PRO A 51 -21.89 -10.69 -29.48
C PRO A 51 -20.51 -10.11 -29.11
N ALA A 52 -20.07 -10.29 -27.86
CA ALA A 52 -18.85 -9.68 -27.32
C ALA A 52 -17.60 -9.91 -28.19
N MET A 53 -17.52 -11.06 -28.87
CA MET A 53 -16.43 -11.44 -29.78
C MET A 53 -16.38 -10.62 -31.09
N MET A 54 -17.42 -9.84 -31.40
CA MET A 54 -17.52 -8.98 -32.60
C MET A 54 -17.52 -7.47 -32.28
N ILE A 55 -17.22 -7.09 -31.04
CA ILE A 55 -17.03 -5.68 -30.68
C ILE A 55 -15.65 -5.24 -31.21
N PRO A 56 -15.57 -4.15 -32.02
CA PRO A 56 -14.28 -3.66 -32.50
C PRO A 56 -13.47 -3.07 -31.35
N ARG A 57 -12.14 -3.28 -31.37
CA ARG A 57 -11.23 -2.63 -30.43
C ARG A 57 -10.84 -1.26 -30.94
N PHE A 58 -10.71 -0.29 -30.05
CA PHE A 58 -10.38 1.09 -30.38
C PHE A 58 -8.96 1.43 -29.95
N PHE A 59 -8.15 1.81 -30.94
CA PHE A 59 -6.81 2.34 -30.76
C PHE A 59 -6.79 3.83 -31.03
N VAL A 60 -6.05 4.59 -30.24
CA VAL A 60 -5.88 6.04 -30.46
C VAL A 60 -4.43 6.35 -30.78
N VAL A 61 -4.20 7.12 -31.84
CA VAL A 61 -2.86 7.63 -32.17
C VAL A 61 -2.54 8.80 -31.25
N VAL A 62 -1.39 8.73 -30.58
CA VAL A 62 -0.91 9.73 -29.63
C VAL A 62 0.53 10.12 -29.96
N SER A 63 0.96 11.33 -29.59
CA SER A 63 2.31 11.83 -29.91
C SER A 63 3.30 11.74 -28.74
N THR A 64 2.79 11.61 -27.50
CA THR A 64 3.60 11.59 -26.27
C THR A 64 3.18 10.46 -25.32
N ALA A 65 4.10 10.08 -24.43
CA ALA A 65 3.83 9.11 -23.37
C ALA A 65 2.80 9.60 -22.33
N SER A 66 2.59 10.91 -22.21
CA SER A 66 1.58 11.48 -21.31
C SER A 66 0.18 11.35 -21.90
N ASP A 67 0.02 11.68 -23.19
CA ASP A 67 -1.27 11.55 -23.88
C ASP A 67 -1.68 10.09 -23.98
N ALA A 68 -0.71 9.19 -24.18
CA ALA A 68 -0.91 7.76 -24.12
C ALA A 68 -1.55 7.32 -22.80
N LEU A 69 -0.98 7.74 -21.66
CA LEU A 69 -1.51 7.39 -20.35
C LEU A 69 -2.92 7.94 -20.14
N LEU A 70 -3.14 9.20 -20.51
CA LEU A 70 -4.44 9.87 -20.40
C LEU A 70 -5.53 9.13 -21.20
N MET A 71 -5.25 8.71 -22.44
CA MET A 71 -6.20 7.94 -23.25
C MET A 71 -6.48 6.56 -22.66
N LEU A 72 -5.48 5.92 -22.06
CA LEU A 72 -5.60 4.59 -21.48
C LEU A 72 -6.29 4.56 -20.13
N THR A 73 -6.40 5.71 -19.44
CA THR A 73 -7.00 5.80 -18.10
C THR A 73 -8.25 6.67 -18.05
N ALA A 74 -8.61 7.37 -19.12
CA ALA A 74 -9.78 8.25 -19.16
C ALA A 74 -11.06 7.50 -18.77
N LEU A 75 -11.85 8.10 -17.86
CA LEU A 75 -13.05 7.50 -17.27
C LEU A 75 -12.82 6.11 -16.64
N GLU A 76 -11.61 5.82 -16.16
CA GLU A 76 -11.18 4.56 -15.54
C GLU A 76 -11.25 3.31 -16.45
N ALA A 77 -11.89 3.41 -17.61
CA ALA A 77 -11.96 2.37 -18.63
C ALA A 77 -10.86 2.54 -19.69
N GLY A 78 -10.61 3.78 -20.12
CA GLY A 78 -9.69 4.11 -21.21
C GLY A 78 -10.13 3.55 -22.57
N VAL A 79 -9.21 3.63 -23.54
CA VAL A 79 -9.30 2.95 -24.84
C VAL A 79 -8.59 1.59 -24.82
N ASP A 80 -8.90 0.70 -25.77
CA ASP A 80 -8.32 -0.65 -25.85
C ASP A 80 -6.81 -0.65 -26.12
N GLY A 81 -6.28 0.42 -26.71
CA GLY A 81 -4.85 0.61 -26.90
C GLY A 81 -4.48 1.97 -27.48
N VAL A 82 -3.18 2.23 -27.55
CA VAL A 82 -2.64 3.47 -28.12
C VAL A 82 -1.54 3.17 -29.12
N VAL A 83 -1.44 3.99 -30.15
CA VAL A 83 -0.37 3.95 -31.14
C VAL A 83 0.48 5.20 -30.95
N LEU A 84 1.67 5.03 -30.37
CA LEU A 84 2.59 6.15 -30.15
C LEU A 84 3.30 6.50 -31.46
N ARG A 85 2.91 7.63 -32.06
CA ARG A 85 3.57 8.22 -33.23
C ARG A 85 4.58 9.25 -32.75
N THR A 86 5.85 8.86 -32.68
CA THR A 86 6.91 9.75 -32.22
C THR A 86 8.21 9.51 -32.99
N PRO A 87 8.95 10.56 -33.37
CA PRO A 87 10.32 10.41 -33.87
C PRO A 87 11.35 10.22 -32.73
N SER A 88 10.93 10.33 -31.45
CA SER A 88 11.84 10.30 -30.30
C SER A 88 11.84 8.95 -29.58
N GLY A 89 12.99 8.28 -29.52
CA GLY A 89 13.17 7.05 -28.75
C GLY A 89 12.93 7.22 -27.25
N SER A 90 13.16 8.40 -26.68
CA SER A 90 12.90 8.66 -25.25
C SER A 90 11.42 8.57 -24.89
N GLN A 91 10.52 8.94 -25.80
CA GLN A 91 9.08 8.83 -25.57
C GLN A 91 8.62 7.37 -25.54
N VAL A 92 9.28 6.50 -26.30
CA VAL A 92 9.03 5.05 -26.28
C VAL A 92 9.44 4.47 -24.92
N LEU A 93 10.64 4.78 -24.45
CA LEU A 93 11.13 4.33 -23.14
C LEU A 93 10.24 4.81 -22.00
N ASN A 94 9.88 6.10 -21.99
CA ASN A 94 8.99 6.68 -20.99
C ASN A 94 7.60 6.02 -20.99
N LEU A 95 7.07 5.64 -22.16
CA LEU A 95 5.80 4.93 -22.25
C LEU A 95 5.92 3.52 -21.68
N VAL A 96 6.98 2.78 -22.03
CA VAL A 96 7.22 1.42 -21.51
C VAL A 96 7.34 1.43 -19.99
N GLU A 97 8.12 2.35 -19.42
CA GLU A 97 8.27 2.50 -17.97
C GLU A 97 6.92 2.78 -17.29
N ARG A 98 6.14 3.74 -17.82
CA ARG A 98 4.79 4.05 -17.31
C ARG A 98 3.82 2.88 -17.43
N MET A 99 3.88 2.13 -18.52
CA MET A 99 3.07 0.93 -18.72
C MET A 99 3.45 -0.19 -17.76
N GLN A 100 4.74 -0.37 -17.48
CA GLN A 100 5.21 -1.35 -16.50
C GLN A 100 4.75 -0.98 -15.09
N HIS A 101 4.88 0.28 -14.68
CA HIS A 101 4.34 0.77 -13.41
C HIS A 101 2.82 0.58 -13.32
N ARG A 102 2.08 0.92 -14.39
CA ARG A 102 0.64 0.71 -14.44
C ARG A 102 0.26 -0.77 -14.42
N GLN A 103 0.97 -1.62 -15.15
CA GLN A 103 0.73 -3.06 -15.17
C GLN A 103 1.00 -3.66 -13.78
N GLN A 104 2.04 -3.21 -13.07
CA GLN A 104 2.28 -3.60 -11.68
C GLN A 104 1.10 -3.18 -10.78
N GLN A 105 0.57 -1.97 -10.95
CA GLN A 105 -0.61 -1.50 -10.21
C GLN A 105 -1.90 -2.26 -10.56
N ILE A 106 -2.13 -2.60 -11.84
CA ILE A 106 -3.30 -3.36 -12.30
C ILE A 106 -3.19 -4.83 -11.88
N THR A 107 -2.00 -5.43 -11.99
CA THR A 107 -1.73 -6.80 -11.50
C THR A 107 -1.97 -6.88 -9.99
N GLN A 108 -1.62 -5.85 -9.22
CA GLN A 108 -1.97 -5.75 -7.80
C GLN A 108 -3.48 -5.63 -7.54
N ARG A 109 -4.25 -4.97 -8.43
CA ARG A 109 -5.72 -4.91 -8.35
C ARG A 109 -6.42 -6.20 -8.80
N GLY A 110 -5.91 -6.89 -9.82
CA GLY A 110 -6.49 -8.12 -10.37
C GLY A 110 -6.14 -9.40 -9.60
N GLN A 111 -5.04 -9.40 -8.82
CA GLN A 111 -4.66 -10.52 -7.94
C GLN A 111 -5.51 -10.64 -6.67
N GLN A 112 -6.52 -9.78 -6.47
CA GLN A 112 -7.56 -10.02 -5.46
C GLN A 112 -8.47 -11.22 -5.80
N GLU A 113 -8.42 -11.76 -7.03
CA GLU A 113 -9.29 -12.87 -7.45
C GLU A 113 -8.57 -14.15 -7.96
N GLY A 114 -7.23 -14.23 -7.95
CA GLY A 114 -6.54 -15.38 -8.54
C GLY A 114 -5.15 -15.69 -7.96
N ASN A 115 -5.01 -16.91 -7.45
CA ASN A 115 -3.83 -17.53 -6.83
C ASN A 115 -2.44 -17.19 -7.42
N GLY A 116 -1.50 -16.88 -6.52
CA GLY A 116 -0.20 -17.56 -6.45
C GLY A 116 1.04 -16.82 -6.96
N ALA A 117 1.86 -16.38 -5.99
CA ALA A 117 3.33 -16.22 -6.06
C ALA A 117 3.92 -14.98 -6.77
N ASP A 118 3.52 -13.79 -6.33
CA ASP A 118 4.39 -12.71 -5.80
C ASP A 118 3.43 -11.57 -5.39
N THR A 119 2.52 -11.90 -4.48
CA THR A 119 1.52 -10.95 -3.97
C THR A 119 2.28 -9.86 -3.24
N GLY A 120 2.02 -8.58 -3.55
CA GLY A 120 2.54 -7.43 -2.81
C GLY A 120 2.07 -7.35 -1.35
N MET A 121 1.84 -8.47 -0.68
CA MET A 121 1.41 -8.60 0.69
C MET A 121 2.62 -8.49 1.62
N LEU A 122 2.62 -7.47 2.45
CA LEU A 122 3.59 -7.31 3.51
C LEU A 122 3.27 -8.27 4.66
N LEU A 123 4.31 -8.85 5.27
CA LEU A 123 4.14 -9.60 6.51
C LEU A 123 4.07 -8.61 7.68
N LEU A 124 2.86 -8.43 8.22
CA LEU A 124 2.64 -7.65 9.42
C LEU A 124 2.88 -8.52 10.65
N THR A 125 3.91 -8.18 11.43
CA THR A 125 4.31 -8.93 12.63
C THR A 125 3.65 -8.33 13.86
N PRO A 126 2.92 -9.13 14.66
CA PRO A 126 2.41 -8.67 15.95
C PRO A 126 3.53 -8.36 16.94
N VAL A 127 3.46 -7.22 17.61
CA VAL A 127 4.37 -6.81 18.68
C VAL A 127 3.56 -6.40 19.92
N ILE A 128 4.11 -6.62 21.11
CA ILE A 128 3.43 -6.33 22.37
C ILE A 128 3.86 -4.96 22.88
N VAL A 129 2.92 -4.07 23.11
CA VAL A 129 3.17 -2.76 23.72
C VAL A 129 3.74 -2.97 25.13
N THR A 130 4.94 -2.45 25.37
CA THR A 130 5.64 -2.56 26.65
C THR A 130 5.67 -1.26 27.43
N LYS A 131 5.37 -0.13 26.80
CA LYS A 131 5.39 1.18 27.44
C LYS A 131 4.59 2.20 26.64
N VAL A 132 3.79 2.99 27.36
CA VAL A 132 3.02 4.13 26.81
C VAL A 132 3.25 5.34 27.72
N VAL A 133 3.97 6.35 27.23
CA VAL A 133 4.39 7.50 28.05
C VAL A 133 3.97 8.81 27.38
N PRO A 134 3.14 9.64 28.04
CA PRO A 134 2.87 10.99 27.56
C PRO A 134 4.14 11.82 27.44
N LEU A 135 4.28 12.53 26.33
CA LEU A 135 5.36 13.46 26.05
C LEU A 135 4.81 14.89 26.00
N GLY A 136 5.74 15.85 25.87
CA GLY A 136 5.41 17.24 25.62
C GLY A 136 4.85 17.49 24.22
N SER A 137 4.78 18.77 23.87
CA SER A 137 4.38 19.20 22.52
C SER A 137 5.49 18.91 21.51
N GLY A 138 5.12 18.39 20.34
CA GLY A 138 6.03 18.23 19.20
C GLY A 138 5.31 18.45 17.87
N HIS A 139 6.08 18.72 16.82
CA HIS A 139 5.55 18.93 15.47
C HIS A 139 5.18 17.58 14.85
N ARG A 140 3.88 17.31 14.74
CA ARG A 140 3.34 16.14 14.07
C ARG A 140 2.99 16.44 12.62
N VAL A 141 3.05 15.41 11.80
CA VAL A 141 2.69 15.40 10.39
C VAL A 141 1.39 14.64 10.20
N CYS A 142 0.40 15.30 9.61
CA CYS A 142 -0.79 14.66 9.05
C CYS A 142 -0.59 14.55 7.53
N VAL A 143 -0.78 13.34 7.00
CA VAL A 143 -0.68 13.07 5.56
C VAL A 143 -2.10 12.93 5.01
N ASP A 144 -2.50 13.87 4.15
CA ASP A 144 -3.76 13.82 3.41
C ASP A 144 -3.48 13.26 2.01
N LEU A 145 -4.11 12.14 1.67
CA LEU A 145 -4.03 11.52 0.35
C LEU A 145 -5.08 12.07 -0.61
N SER A 146 -4.84 11.90 -1.90
CA SER A 146 -5.82 12.17 -2.97
C SER A 146 -6.81 11.02 -3.20
N SER A 147 -6.69 9.93 -2.44
CA SER A 147 -7.59 8.77 -2.47
C SER A 147 -8.18 8.49 -1.09
N LEU A 148 -9.39 7.95 -1.05
CA LEU A 148 -10.00 7.48 0.19
C LEU A 148 -9.36 6.15 0.64
N MET A 149 -9.30 5.95 1.94
CA MET A 149 -8.91 4.71 2.59
C MET A 149 -10.11 4.08 3.30
N GLN A 150 -10.11 2.75 3.42
CA GLN A 150 -11.13 1.99 4.16
C GLN A 150 -10.72 1.78 5.63
N PRO A 151 -11.66 1.42 6.52
CA PRO A 151 -11.30 0.95 7.86
C PRO A 151 -10.28 -0.20 7.80
N GLY A 152 -9.27 -0.11 8.66
CA GLY A 152 -8.11 -1.02 8.62
C GLY A 152 -7.03 -0.65 7.60
N GLU A 153 -7.24 0.36 6.74
CA GLU A 153 -6.19 0.93 5.89
C GLU A 153 -5.53 2.16 6.53
N GLY A 154 -4.23 2.28 6.30
CA GLY A 154 -3.42 3.35 6.85
C GLY A 154 -2.02 3.41 6.26
N LEU A 155 -1.10 4.04 7.00
CA LEU A 155 0.31 4.15 6.63
C LEU A 155 1.18 3.39 7.63
N LEU A 156 2.25 2.77 7.14
CA LEU A 156 3.30 2.19 7.96
C LEU A 156 4.30 3.29 8.33
N VAL A 157 4.42 3.57 9.63
CA VAL A 157 5.27 4.65 10.16
C VAL A 157 5.96 4.24 11.46
N GLY A 158 7.18 4.72 11.69
CA GLY A 158 7.96 4.34 12.88
C GLY A 158 9.06 5.35 13.21
N SER A 159 9.53 5.38 14.45
CA SER A 159 10.74 6.16 14.81
C SER A 159 11.96 5.69 14.03
N PHE A 160 11.98 4.39 13.69
CA PHE A 160 13.04 3.75 12.92
C PHE A 160 12.46 3.03 11.71
N SER A 161 13.22 3.05 10.63
CA SER A 161 12.85 2.37 9.39
C SER A 161 12.67 0.86 9.59
N ARG A 162 13.44 0.24 10.49
CA ARG A 162 13.42 -1.22 10.75
C ARG A 162 12.14 -1.74 11.39
N GLY A 163 11.30 -0.88 11.97
CA GLY A 163 10.04 -1.25 12.60
C GLY A 163 9.01 -0.14 12.48
N MET A 164 8.11 -0.31 11.50
CA MET A 164 7.05 0.65 11.19
C MET A 164 5.68 0.08 11.56
N PHE A 165 4.91 0.81 12.34
CA PHE A 165 3.60 0.40 12.83
C PHE A 165 2.50 0.84 11.87
N LEU A 166 1.42 0.06 11.80
CA LEU A 166 0.28 0.40 10.96
C LEU A 166 -0.65 1.40 11.67
N VAL A 167 -0.56 2.68 11.29
CA VAL A 167 -1.42 3.75 11.79
C VAL A 167 -2.60 3.94 10.84
N GLN A 168 -3.80 3.70 11.35
CA GLN A 168 -5.04 3.80 10.57
C GLN A 168 -5.31 5.24 10.14
N SER A 169 -5.97 5.38 8.99
CA SER A 169 -6.62 6.62 8.60
C SER A 169 -7.74 7.05 9.56
N GLU A 170 -8.14 8.33 9.51
CA GLU A 170 -9.34 8.86 10.18
C GLU A 170 -10.63 8.34 9.49
N SER A 171 -10.69 7.07 9.10
CA SER A 171 -11.80 6.48 8.32
C SER A 171 -13.04 6.18 9.15
N GLU A 172 -12.92 6.15 10.47
CA GLU A 172 -14.03 5.87 11.37
C GLU A 172 -14.68 7.17 11.85
N GLU A 173 -16.00 7.18 11.85
CA GLU A 173 -16.82 8.28 12.34
C GLU A 173 -17.29 8.00 13.78
N SER A 174 -17.37 9.04 14.60
CA SER A 174 -17.96 8.98 15.94
C SER A 174 -19.00 10.08 16.10
N GLU A 175 -19.77 10.06 17.20
CA GLU A 175 -20.79 11.09 17.49
C GLU A 175 -20.23 12.52 17.52
N PHE A 176 -18.93 12.67 17.75
CA PHE A 176 -18.28 13.98 17.89
C PHE A 176 -17.32 14.32 16.74
N ILE A 177 -16.97 13.34 15.90
CA ILE A 177 -15.91 13.48 14.90
C ILE A 177 -16.32 12.84 13.58
N ASN A 178 -16.44 13.68 12.55
CA ASN A 178 -16.64 13.23 11.18
C ASN A 178 -15.39 12.50 10.67
N SER A 179 -15.62 11.44 9.90
CA SER A 179 -14.54 10.72 9.24
C SER A 179 -13.83 11.60 8.19
N ARG A 180 -12.53 11.37 8.05
CA ARG A 180 -11.68 11.87 6.97
C ARG A 180 -10.84 10.70 6.46
N PRO A 181 -11.44 9.76 5.73
CA PRO A 181 -10.77 8.54 5.27
C PRO A 181 -9.58 8.78 4.33
N PHE A 182 -9.31 10.02 3.92
CA PHE A 182 -8.10 10.37 3.16
C PHE A 182 -6.92 10.80 4.07
N ARG A 183 -7.10 10.94 5.38
CA ARG A 183 -6.11 11.51 6.31
C ARG A 183 -5.53 10.44 7.23
N VAL A 184 -4.21 10.47 7.42
CA VAL A 184 -3.50 9.74 8.49
C VAL A 184 -2.75 10.72 9.39
N ASN A 185 -2.92 10.59 10.70
CA ASN A 185 -2.11 11.29 11.70
C ASN A 185 -0.82 10.51 11.94
N ALA A 186 0.15 10.66 11.03
CA ALA A 186 1.29 9.76 10.90
C ALA A 186 2.28 9.79 12.06
N GLY A 187 2.52 10.97 12.68
CA GLY A 187 3.46 11.10 13.80
C GLY A 187 4.42 12.29 13.63
N PRO A 188 5.41 12.47 14.51
CA PRO A 188 6.36 13.57 14.43
C PRO A 188 7.23 13.59 13.18
N VAL A 189 7.73 14.79 12.86
CA VAL A 189 8.56 15.08 11.67
C VAL A 189 9.72 14.13 11.39
N HIS A 190 10.33 13.53 12.43
CA HIS A 190 11.50 12.66 12.32
C HIS A 190 11.19 11.18 12.02
N MET A 191 9.92 10.77 12.07
CA MET A 191 9.56 9.37 11.83
C MET A 191 9.68 9.02 10.35
N TYR A 192 9.94 7.75 10.08
CA TYR A 192 9.94 7.19 8.74
C TYR A 192 8.52 6.80 8.32
N VAL A 193 8.29 6.83 7.00
CA VAL A 193 7.11 6.26 6.34
C VAL A 193 7.54 5.27 5.24
N HIS A 194 6.74 4.22 5.04
CA HIS A 194 6.94 3.24 3.97
C HIS A 194 6.55 3.80 2.60
N MET A 195 7.48 3.73 1.65
CA MET A 195 7.37 4.29 0.30
C MET A 195 7.40 3.18 -0.76
N PRO A 196 6.92 3.44 -2.00
CA PRO A 196 7.00 2.47 -3.09
C PRO A 196 8.41 1.92 -3.33
N GLY A 197 8.48 0.64 -3.72
CA GLY A 197 9.75 -0.04 -3.97
C GLY A 197 10.54 -0.41 -2.71
N GLY A 198 9.87 -0.49 -1.55
CA GLY A 198 10.51 -0.79 -0.26
C GLY A 198 11.40 0.35 0.24
N ARG A 199 11.18 1.57 -0.26
CA ARG A 199 11.91 2.76 0.17
C ARG A 199 11.33 3.32 1.47
N THR A 200 12.08 4.20 2.11
CA THR A 200 11.59 5.00 3.24
C THR A 200 11.92 6.47 3.04
N ALA A 201 11.10 7.34 3.62
CA ALA A 201 11.35 8.78 3.70
C ALA A 201 11.02 9.28 5.10
N TYR A 202 11.61 10.39 5.53
CA TYR A 202 11.15 11.07 6.74
C TYR A 202 9.79 11.74 6.48
N LEU A 203 8.90 11.76 7.47
CA LEU A 203 7.61 12.44 7.36
C LEU A 203 7.77 13.94 7.04
N SER A 204 8.86 14.58 7.48
CA SER A 204 9.18 15.98 7.13
C SER A 204 9.57 16.20 5.67
N GLU A 205 9.97 15.16 4.95
CA GLU A 205 10.41 15.26 3.55
C GLU A 205 9.25 15.13 2.56
N LEU A 206 8.10 14.59 3.02
CA LEU A 206 6.92 14.43 2.19
C LEU A 206 6.39 15.78 1.72
N LYS A 207 6.02 15.83 0.44
CA LYS A 207 5.35 16.96 -0.20
C LYS A 207 4.17 16.49 -1.07
N SER A 208 3.35 17.45 -1.47
CA SER A 208 2.27 17.19 -2.43
C SER A 208 2.84 16.62 -3.73
N GLY A 209 2.20 15.57 -4.25
CA GLY A 209 2.64 14.85 -5.44
C GLY A 209 3.57 13.67 -5.18
N ASP A 210 4.08 13.49 -3.96
CA ASP A 210 4.81 12.28 -3.61
C ASP A 210 3.88 11.06 -3.51
N GLU A 211 4.43 9.86 -3.56
CA GLU A 211 3.69 8.60 -3.35
C GLU A 211 4.14 7.93 -2.05
N VAL A 212 3.16 7.49 -1.24
CA VAL A 212 3.37 6.64 -0.05
C VAL A 212 2.67 5.29 -0.25
N MET A 213 3.03 4.27 0.51
CA MET A 213 2.30 3.00 0.49
C MET A 213 1.15 3.02 1.50
N VAL A 214 -0.07 2.91 1.00
CA VAL A 214 -1.26 2.58 1.81
C VAL A 214 -1.27 1.09 2.05
N VAL A 215 -1.41 0.67 3.30
CA VAL A 215 -1.39 -0.74 3.70
C VAL A 215 -2.65 -1.06 4.50
N ASN A 216 -3.27 -2.20 4.24
CA ASN A 216 -4.41 -2.69 5.00
C ASN A 216 -3.99 -3.65 6.13
N SER A 217 -4.93 -3.99 7.01
CA SER A 217 -4.72 -4.89 8.14
C SER A 217 -4.26 -6.32 7.78
N GLN A 218 -4.36 -6.72 6.51
CA GLN A 218 -3.90 -8.01 5.98
C GLN A 218 -2.53 -7.90 5.31
N GLY A 219 -1.93 -6.70 5.28
CA GLY A 219 -0.66 -6.43 4.63
C GLY A 219 -0.74 -6.15 3.13
N LEU A 220 -1.94 -6.14 2.52
CA LEU A 220 -2.07 -5.70 1.13
C LEU A 220 -1.72 -4.22 1.05
N GLN A 221 -0.92 -3.86 0.05
CA GLN A 221 -0.45 -2.50 -0.14
C GLN A 221 -0.76 -1.97 -1.54
N ARG A 222 -0.94 -0.65 -1.63
CA ARG A 222 -1.11 0.09 -2.88
C ARG A 222 -0.46 1.46 -2.76
N PRO A 223 0.07 2.04 -3.86
CA PRO A 223 0.51 3.42 -3.82
C PRO A 223 -0.66 4.37 -3.56
N GLY A 224 -0.40 5.41 -2.78
CA GLY A 224 -1.31 6.51 -2.48
C GLY A 224 -0.64 7.84 -2.76
N LEU A 225 -1.28 8.68 -3.57
CA LEU A 225 -0.76 10.00 -3.91
C LEU A 225 -0.98 10.96 -2.74
N VAL A 226 0.09 11.61 -2.29
CA VAL A 226 0.04 12.63 -1.24
C VAL A 226 -0.56 13.91 -1.82
N GLY A 227 -1.73 14.29 -1.33
CA GLY A 227 -2.39 15.55 -1.68
C GLY A 227 -1.82 16.72 -0.88
N ARG A 228 -1.78 16.59 0.44
CA ARG A 228 -1.29 17.64 1.36
C ARG A 228 -0.59 17.05 2.56
N VAL A 229 0.46 17.73 3.01
CA VAL A 229 1.17 17.43 4.26
C VAL A 229 0.95 18.59 5.22
N LYS A 230 0.37 18.32 6.39
CA LYS A 230 0.10 19.34 7.43
C LYS A 230 1.01 19.10 8.62
N VAL A 231 1.80 20.12 8.99
CA VAL A 231 2.65 20.07 10.18
C VAL A 231 2.09 20.99 11.26
N GLU A 232 1.84 20.47 12.46
CA GLU A 232 1.34 21.25 13.60
C GLU A 232 1.89 20.75 14.93
N ALA A 233 2.00 21.63 15.93
CA ALA A 233 2.47 21.27 17.26
C ALA A 233 1.33 20.71 18.12
N ARG A 234 1.50 19.50 18.67
CA ARG A 234 0.49 18.79 19.47
C ARG A 234 1.15 17.96 20.58
N PRO A 235 0.46 17.69 21.70
CA PRO A 235 0.92 16.73 22.69
C PRO A 235 1.12 15.34 22.09
N LEU A 236 2.26 14.73 22.38
CA LEU A 236 2.64 13.42 21.85
C LEU A 236 2.61 12.35 22.95
N VAL A 237 2.66 11.09 22.53
CA VAL A 237 2.85 9.91 23.37
C VAL A 237 3.96 9.08 22.74
N LEU A 238 4.91 8.62 23.55
CA LEU A 238 5.86 7.59 23.17
C LEU A 238 5.21 6.22 23.40
N VAL A 239 5.27 5.38 22.37
CA VAL A 239 4.89 3.98 22.47
C VAL A 239 6.12 3.14 22.15
N GLU A 240 6.46 2.22 23.05
CA GLU A 240 7.45 1.17 22.80
C GLU A 240 6.75 -0.19 22.77
N ALA A 241 7.14 -1.05 21.84
CA ALA A 241 6.63 -2.39 21.71
C ALA A 241 7.75 -3.39 21.45
N ARG A 242 7.61 -4.59 22.02
CA ARG A 242 8.59 -5.68 21.92
C ARG A 242 8.18 -6.67 20.85
N GLY A 243 9.09 -6.95 19.92
CA GLY A 243 8.95 -8.02 18.94
C GLY A 243 9.27 -9.40 19.50
N SER A 244 8.93 -10.44 18.74
CA SER A 244 9.26 -11.84 19.07
C SER A 244 10.77 -12.11 19.06
N ASP A 245 11.52 -11.27 18.36
CA ASP A 245 12.99 -11.22 18.34
C ASP A 245 13.59 -10.59 19.61
N GLY A 246 12.75 -10.12 20.54
CA GLY A 246 13.17 -9.43 21.77
C GLY A 246 13.59 -7.98 21.57
N GLN A 247 13.61 -7.47 20.33
CA GLN A 247 13.95 -6.09 20.03
C GLN A 247 12.82 -5.15 20.44
N ILE A 248 13.19 -3.91 20.78
CA ILE A 248 12.25 -2.83 21.06
C ILE A 248 12.11 -1.96 19.81
N TYR A 249 10.87 -1.78 19.40
CA TYR A 249 10.45 -0.87 18.35
C TYR A 249 9.67 0.27 19.01
N SER A 250 9.78 1.46 18.46
CA SER A 250 9.11 2.62 19.03
C SER A 250 8.54 3.54 17.96
N LEU A 251 7.54 4.30 18.37
CA LEU A 251 6.94 5.37 17.60
C LEU A 251 6.41 6.45 18.54
N GLN A 252 6.20 7.64 17.98
CA GLN A 252 5.54 8.73 18.67
C GLN A 252 4.27 9.10 17.93
N LEU A 253 3.16 9.28 18.65
CA LEU A 253 1.87 9.63 18.05
C LEU A 253 1.21 10.75 18.83
N GLN A 254 0.24 11.43 18.23
CA GLN A 254 -0.60 12.36 18.99
C GLN A 254 -1.44 11.58 20.00
N ASN A 255 -1.56 12.12 21.21
CA ASN A 255 -2.57 11.67 22.17
C ASN A 255 -3.97 12.09 21.72
N ALA A 256 -4.68 11.24 20.96
CA ALA A 256 -6.08 11.50 20.56
C ALA A 256 -6.81 10.22 20.16
N GLU A 257 -8.13 10.25 20.31
CA GLU A 257 -9.03 9.14 19.96
C GLU A 257 -9.05 8.79 18.45
N THR A 258 -8.75 9.78 17.62
CA THR A 258 -8.74 9.65 16.15
C THR A 258 -7.45 9.04 15.61
N VAL A 259 -6.46 8.80 16.46
CA VAL A 259 -5.20 8.15 16.07
C VAL A 259 -5.27 6.72 16.55
N LYS A 260 -5.24 5.76 15.61
CA LYS A 260 -5.40 4.35 15.94
C LYS A 260 -4.28 3.51 15.37
N LEU A 261 -3.83 2.54 16.15
CA LEU A 261 -2.94 1.47 15.71
C LEU A 261 -3.75 0.22 15.40
N ILE A 262 -3.43 -0.45 14.30
CA ILE A 262 -4.06 -1.73 13.96
C ILE A 262 -3.34 -2.84 14.72
N GLY A 263 -4.10 -3.77 15.27
CA GLY A 263 -3.61 -5.01 15.87
C GLY A 263 -4.54 -6.19 15.62
N PRO A 264 -4.14 -7.40 16.02
CA PRO A 264 -5.04 -8.55 15.99
C PRO A 264 -6.19 -8.35 16.98
N ALA A 265 -7.41 -8.70 16.58
CA ALA A 265 -8.59 -8.65 17.45
C ALA A 265 -8.51 -9.73 18.53
N VAL A 266 -8.88 -9.37 19.75
CA VAL A 266 -9.07 -10.34 20.84
C VAL A 266 -10.48 -10.89 20.73
N VAL A 267 -10.64 -12.12 20.23
CA VAL A 267 -11.94 -12.81 20.24
C VAL A 267 -12.21 -13.27 21.67
N GLY A 268 -13.27 -12.75 22.28
CA GLY A 268 -13.60 -12.94 23.70
C GLY A 268 -13.66 -14.41 24.14
N GLY A 269 -13.10 -14.69 25.32
CA GLY A 269 -13.43 -15.87 26.13
C GLY A 269 -12.45 -17.04 26.11
N SER A 270 -11.31 -16.95 25.45
CA SER A 270 -10.24 -17.94 25.58
C SER A 270 -8.89 -17.24 25.69
N LEU A 271 -8.21 -17.44 26.82
CA LEU A 271 -6.82 -17.05 27.06
C LEU A 271 -5.82 -17.70 26.07
N GLY A 272 -6.27 -18.44 25.05
CA GLY A 272 -5.42 -19.25 24.20
C GLY A 272 -4.49 -18.50 23.22
N CYS A 273 -4.83 -17.29 22.74
CA CYS A 273 -3.95 -16.58 21.79
C CYS A 273 -2.97 -15.62 22.47
N HIS A 274 -3.40 -14.93 23.53
CA HIS A 274 -2.57 -14.03 24.31
C HIS A 274 -1.49 -14.82 25.07
N ASP A 275 -1.86 -15.91 25.77
CA ASP A 275 -0.89 -16.75 26.48
C ASP A 275 0.02 -17.52 25.53
N ALA A 276 -0.41 -17.91 24.33
CA ALA A 276 0.46 -18.64 23.39
C ALA A 276 1.54 -17.75 22.76
N LEU A 277 1.27 -16.47 22.52
CA LEU A 277 2.28 -15.50 22.06
C LEU A 277 3.19 -15.05 23.21
N VAL A 278 2.61 -14.72 24.37
CA VAL A 278 3.36 -14.28 25.56
C VAL A 278 4.25 -15.41 26.11
N SER A 279 3.75 -16.65 26.19
CA SER A 279 4.53 -17.80 26.70
C SER A 279 5.71 -18.18 25.80
N ARG A 280 5.60 -17.95 24.48
CA ARG A 280 6.70 -18.15 23.52
C ARG A 280 7.72 -17.02 23.52
N MET A 281 7.38 -15.85 24.08
CA MET A 281 8.23 -14.66 24.14
C MET A 281 8.99 -14.50 25.48
N SER A 282 8.73 -15.35 26.48
CA SER A 282 9.48 -15.38 27.75
C SER A 282 10.83 -16.10 27.58
N PRO A 283 11.98 -15.48 27.93
CA PRO A 283 13.26 -16.19 27.97
C PRO A 283 13.26 -17.17 29.15
N SER A 284 13.58 -18.44 28.89
CA SER A 284 13.78 -19.44 29.94
C SER A 284 15.04 -19.08 30.73
N SER A 285 14.84 -18.60 31.97
CA SER A 285 15.89 -18.59 32.97
C SER A 285 16.24 -20.03 33.33
N ARG A 286 17.43 -20.49 32.93
CA ARG A 286 18.06 -21.67 33.52
C ARG A 286 19.42 -21.27 34.05
N ASP A 287 19.45 -21.08 35.37
CA ASP A 287 20.64 -21.13 36.19
C ASP A 287 21.38 -22.47 36.00
N GLY A 288 22.70 -22.40 36.11
CA GLY A 288 23.61 -23.46 35.71
C GLY A 288 23.68 -24.64 36.66
N GLU A 289 24.05 -25.79 36.09
CA GLU A 289 24.79 -26.85 36.79
C GLU A 289 25.58 -27.69 35.77
N GLN A 290 26.82 -28.03 36.13
CA GLN A 290 27.85 -28.67 35.29
C GLN A 290 27.73 -30.21 35.23
N ALA A 291 28.41 -30.78 34.20
CA ALA A 291 28.94 -32.16 34.04
C ALA A 291 27.94 -33.23 33.52
N THR A 292 28.20 -34.12 32.54
CA THR A 292 29.40 -34.70 31.87
C THR A 292 28.98 -35.36 30.51
N PRO A 293 29.91 -35.82 29.62
CA PRO A 293 29.57 -36.13 28.22
C PRO A 293 29.20 -37.61 27.98
N GLY A 294 28.15 -37.83 27.21
CA GLY A 294 27.71 -39.14 26.74
C GLY A 294 27.20 -39.06 25.31
N MET A 295 27.92 -39.72 24.40
CA MET A 295 27.70 -39.75 22.96
C MET A 295 26.44 -40.56 22.61
N SER A 296 25.50 -39.99 21.86
CA SER A 296 24.71 -40.76 20.88
C SER A 296 24.11 -39.86 19.79
N THR A 297 24.26 -40.37 18.57
CA THR A 297 23.92 -39.79 17.27
C THR A 297 22.41 -39.79 17.05
N ILE A 298 21.77 -38.63 16.86
CA ILE A 298 20.44 -38.54 16.24
C ILE A 298 20.42 -37.37 15.24
N LYS A 299 19.91 -37.70 14.05
CA LYS A 299 19.87 -36.96 12.80
C LYS A 299 19.29 -35.54 12.93
N GLU A 300 20.00 -34.56 12.39
CA GLU A 300 19.42 -33.30 11.93
C GLU A 300 18.50 -33.59 10.74
N GLN A 301 17.20 -33.36 10.92
CA GLN A 301 16.28 -33.13 9.82
C GLN A 301 15.60 -31.77 10.03
N SER A 302 15.79 -30.94 9.00
CA SER A 302 15.24 -29.64 8.70
C SER A 302 13.82 -29.38 9.24
N ASN A 303 13.71 -28.42 10.15
CA ASN A 303 12.44 -27.86 10.65
C ASN A 303 12.19 -26.43 10.12
N ASN A 304 12.50 -26.17 8.85
CA ASN A 304 12.31 -24.84 8.25
C ASN A 304 10.94 -24.66 7.56
N GLU A 305 10.10 -25.69 7.47
CA GLU A 305 8.80 -25.61 6.79
C GLU A 305 7.61 -25.24 7.71
N SER A 306 7.77 -25.32 9.04
CA SER A 306 6.65 -25.11 9.98
C SER A 306 6.46 -23.66 10.42
N VAL A 307 7.42 -22.77 10.16
CA VAL A 307 7.34 -21.35 10.56
C VAL A 307 6.54 -20.52 9.54
N CYS A 308 6.62 -20.86 8.25
CA CYS A 308 5.87 -20.16 7.19
C CYS A 308 4.36 -20.40 7.23
N SER A 309 3.90 -21.55 7.73
CA SER A 309 2.46 -21.88 7.73
C SER A 309 1.67 -21.20 8.86
N ALA A 310 2.30 -20.92 10.00
CA ALA A 310 1.66 -20.22 11.12
C ALA A 310 1.50 -18.71 10.88
N ALA A 311 2.49 -18.08 10.21
CA ALA A 311 2.41 -16.67 9.82
C ALA A 311 1.32 -16.43 8.76
N ALA A 312 1.14 -17.36 7.83
CA ALA A 312 0.09 -17.28 6.80
C ALA A 312 -1.34 -17.43 7.37
N LEU A 313 -1.53 -18.23 8.43
CA LEU A 313 -2.83 -18.42 9.08
C LEU A 313 -3.26 -17.22 9.95
N LEU A 314 -2.31 -16.39 10.41
CA LEU A 314 -2.59 -15.15 11.15
C LEU A 314 -3.09 -14.01 10.25
N ASN A 315 -2.86 -14.06 8.93
CA ASN A 315 -3.36 -13.04 7.99
C ASN A 315 -4.86 -13.13 7.71
N SER A 316 -5.53 -14.20 8.18
CA SER A 316 -7.00 -14.32 8.19
C SER A 316 -7.62 -13.94 9.54
N ALA A 317 -6.83 -13.39 10.48
CA ALA A 317 -7.32 -13.00 11.79
C ALA A 317 -8.21 -11.75 11.70
N CYS A 318 -9.29 -11.74 12.49
CA CYS A 318 -9.99 -10.50 12.80
C CYS A 318 -8.98 -9.47 13.31
N TRP A 319 -9.02 -8.26 12.81
CA TRP A 319 -8.19 -7.14 13.26
C TRP A 319 -9.03 -6.18 14.12
N GLN A 320 -8.36 -5.33 14.89
CA GLN A 320 -8.97 -4.24 15.64
C GLN A 320 -8.14 -2.96 15.50
N ALA A 321 -8.79 -1.82 15.67
CA ALA A 321 -8.17 -0.51 15.73
C ALA A 321 -8.16 -0.02 17.16
N ILE A 322 -6.97 0.13 17.75
CA ILE A 322 -6.79 0.55 19.13
C ILE A 322 -6.46 2.04 19.13
N SER A 323 -7.29 2.85 19.80
CA SER A 323 -7.03 4.26 19.97
C SER A 323 -5.76 4.51 20.78
N VAL A 324 -4.92 5.46 20.35
CA VAL A 324 -3.74 5.89 21.12
C VAL A 324 -4.12 6.43 22.50
N SER A 325 -5.32 7.01 22.66
CA SER A 325 -5.80 7.47 23.97
C SER A 325 -6.19 6.33 24.93
N GLU A 326 -6.38 5.11 24.41
CA GLU A 326 -6.80 3.92 25.16
C GLU A 326 -5.71 2.84 25.20
N LEU A 327 -4.62 3.04 24.45
CA LEU A 327 -3.50 2.10 24.32
C LEU A 327 -2.79 1.91 25.67
N LYS A 328 -2.52 0.65 26.02
CA LYS A 328 -1.87 0.28 27.28
C LYS A 328 -0.85 -0.83 27.08
N GLU A 329 -0.01 -1.03 28.10
CA GLU A 329 0.91 -2.15 28.15
C GLU A 329 0.15 -3.48 28.05
N GLY A 330 0.70 -4.41 27.26
CA GLY A 330 0.07 -5.69 26.93
C GLY A 330 -0.77 -5.67 25.66
N ASP A 331 -1.20 -4.52 25.14
CA ASP A 331 -1.88 -4.47 23.85
C ASP A 331 -0.98 -4.98 22.73
N VAL A 332 -1.58 -5.63 21.72
CA VAL A 332 -0.84 -6.18 20.58
C VAL A 332 -1.16 -5.36 19.34
N VAL A 333 -0.13 -4.89 18.64
CA VAL A 333 -0.25 -4.07 17.42
C VAL A 333 0.61 -4.64 16.30
N TYR A 334 0.27 -4.33 15.05
CA TYR A 334 1.01 -4.77 13.89
C TYR A 334 2.18 -3.84 13.57
N THR A 335 3.33 -4.44 13.27
CA THR A 335 4.53 -3.77 12.79
C THR A 335 5.04 -4.46 11.53
N TYR A 336 5.46 -3.68 10.54
CA TYR A 336 6.25 -4.16 9.43
C TYR A 336 7.74 -4.03 9.76
N LEU A 337 8.44 -5.16 9.70
CA LEU A 337 9.87 -5.26 9.98
C LEU A 337 10.64 -5.31 8.66
N GLN A 338 11.67 -4.47 8.53
CA GLN A 338 12.57 -4.49 7.38
C GLN A 338 14.04 -4.37 7.83
N GLU A 339 14.95 -4.86 6.98
CA GLU A 339 16.38 -4.94 7.30
C GLU A 339 17.11 -3.58 7.41
N GLY A 340 16.44 -2.45 7.07
CA GLY A 340 16.98 -1.10 7.24
C GLY A 340 16.36 -0.05 6.29
N ALA A 341 16.72 1.23 6.47
CA ALA A 341 16.25 2.34 5.63
C ALA A 341 16.77 2.23 4.20
N ARG A 342 15.90 2.43 3.21
CA ARG A 342 16.26 2.40 1.78
C ARG A 342 15.93 3.73 1.12
N HIS A 343 16.88 4.66 1.09
CA HIS A 343 16.65 5.99 0.49
C HIS A 343 16.63 5.96 -1.06
N THR A 344 17.45 5.10 -1.67
CA THR A 344 17.65 5.02 -3.13
C THR A 344 17.17 3.71 -3.78
N GLY A 345 16.52 2.82 -3.03
CA GLY A 345 16.09 1.50 -3.50
C GLY A 345 17.20 0.42 -3.49
N LEU A 346 18.45 0.80 -3.24
CA LEU A 346 19.54 -0.10 -2.90
C LEU A 346 19.69 -0.17 -1.37
N SER A 347 19.85 -1.36 -0.80
CA SER A 347 20.19 -1.52 0.61
C SER A 347 21.60 -0.97 0.84
N ILE A 348 21.70 0.20 1.45
CA ILE A 348 22.98 0.71 1.92
C ILE A 348 23.10 0.26 3.37
N SER A 349 24.05 -0.64 3.65
CA SER A 349 24.42 -0.99 5.02
C SER A 349 25.22 0.17 5.62
N GLU A 350 24.54 1.27 5.97
CA GLU A 350 25.15 2.33 6.74
C GLU A 350 25.26 1.91 8.20
N PHE A 351 26.41 2.17 8.83
CA PHE A 351 26.63 1.92 10.25
C PHE A 351 25.93 3.02 11.06
N ILE A 352 24.60 2.98 11.13
CA ILE A 352 23.79 3.94 11.87
C ILE A 352 23.50 3.37 13.25
N ILE A 353 23.93 4.08 14.30
CA ILE A 353 23.53 3.78 15.68
C ILE A 353 22.26 4.58 15.97
N GLU A 354 21.12 3.91 15.87
CA GLU A 354 19.80 4.41 16.23
C GLU A 354 19.51 4.10 17.72
N ARG A 355 19.11 5.09 18.53
CA ARG A 355 18.83 4.93 19.98
C ARG A 355 17.47 5.48 20.36
#